data_AF-A0A519I4A6-F1
#
_entry.id   AF-A0A519I4A6-F1
#
_cell.length_a   1.000
_cell.length_b   1.000
_cell.length_c   1.000
_cell.angle_alpha   90.00
_cell.angle_beta   90.00
_cell.angle_gamma   90.00
#
_symmetry.space_group_name_H-M   'P 1'
#
loop_
_entity.id
_entity.type
_entity.pdbx_description
1 polymer ?
#
loop_
_entity_poly.entity_id
_entity_poly.type
_entity_poly.pdbx_seq_one_letter_code
_entity_poly.pdbx_strand_id
1 'polypeptide(L)' 'RRWRYAQTTHPLGRTHLWDAGMGLGACGDWCLGHRVEDAFISGLELALAVA' A
#
# COMPACT_ATOMS: atom_id res chain seq x y z
N ARG A 1 -5.65 20.99 -14.28
CA ARG A 1 -5.24 20.55 -12.91
C ARG A 1 -4.19 19.45 -13.06
N ARG A 2 -3.14 19.41 -12.22
CA ARG A 2 -2.01 18.45 -12.32
C ARG A 2 -1.93 17.58 -11.07
N TRP A 3 -1.87 16.27 -11.26
CA TRP A 3 -1.66 15.28 -10.20
C TRP A 3 -0.21 14.78 -10.27
N ARG A 4 0.64 15.19 -9.32
CA ARG A 4 2.08 14.85 -9.34
C ARG A 4 2.36 13.38 -9.00
N TYR A 5 1.47 12.74 -8.25
CA TYR A 5 1.61 11.36 -7.77
C TYR A 5 0.41 10.52 -8.23
N ALA A 6 0.06 10.64 -9.51
CA ALA A 6 -1.14 10.00 -10.05
C ALA A 6 -0.96 8.50 -10.29
N GLN A 7 0.28 8.05 -10.47
CA GLN A 7 0.58 6.69 -10.86
C GLN A 7 1.93 6.27 -10.29
N THR A 8 1.96 5.13 -9.62
CA THR A 8 3.19 4.48 -9.19
C THR A 8 3.96 3.96 -10.40
N THR A 9 5.26 4.27 -10.46
CA THR A 9 6.17 3.77 -11.51
C THR A 9 7.11 2.68 -11.01
N HIS A 10 7.42 2.68 -9.72
CA HIS A 10 8.29 1.71 -9.06
C HIS A 10 7.61 1.27 -7.76
N PRO A 11 6.92 0.12 -7.76
CA PRO A 11 6.23 -0.36 -6.57
C PRO A 11 7.24 -0.82 -5.51
N LEU A 12 6.82 -0.78 -4.25
CA LEU A 12 7.59 -1.28 -3.11
C LEU A 12 7.92 -2.79 -3.25
N GLY A 13 7.06 -3.55 -3.92
CA GLY A 13 7.21 -5.00 -4.09
C GLY A 13 6.82 -5.81 -2.86
N ARG A 14 6.10 -5.19 -1.91
CA ARG A 14 5.52 -5.83 -0.72
C ARG A 14 4.09 -5.34 -0.57
N THR A 15 3.19 -6.18 -0.05
CA THR A 15 1.77 -5.84 0.05
C THR A 15 1.50 -4.68 1.00
N HIS A 16 2.26 -4.56 2.09
CA HIS A 16 2.14 -3.46 3.06
C HIS A 16 3.45 -3.29 3.86
N LEU A 17 3.51 -2.23 4.66
CA LEU A 17 4.48 -2.07 5.73
C LEU A 17 3.75 -2.16 7.07
N TRP A 18 4.31 -2.90 8.01
CA TRP A 18 3.80 -3.01 9.37
C TRP A 18 4.93 -2.86 10.37
N ASP A 19 4.77 -1.91 11.30
CA ASP A 19 5.63 -1.77 12.47
C ASP A 19 4.82 -2.15 13.71
N ALA A 20 5.09 -3.35 14.24
CA ALA A 20 4.41 -3.87 15.43
C ALA A 20 4.82 -3.13 16.72
N GLY A 21 6.02 -2.56 16.77
CA GLY A 21 6.49 -1.83 17.95
C GLY A 21 5.76 -0.50 18.12
N MET A 22 5.44 0.16 17.00
CA MET A 22 4.68 1.41 16.97
C MET A 22 3.18 1.21 16.79
N GLY A 23 2.72 0.03 16.37
CA GLY A 23 1.34 -0.22 16.00
C GLY A 23 0.91 0.53 14.73
N LEU A 24 1.84 0.76 13.80
CA LEU A 24 1.60 1.56 12.60
C LEU A 24 1.72 0.73 11.32
N GLY A 25 0.72 0.87 10.46
CA GLY A 25 0.68 0.24 9.14
C GLY A 25 0.60 1.27 8.02
N ALA A 26 1.22 0.96 6.89
CA ALA A 26 1.08 1.73 5.65
C ALA A 26 0.75 0.81 4.48
N CYS A 27 -0.26 1.20 3.71
CA CYS A 27 -0.78 0.48 2.55
C CYS A 27 -1.20 1.46 1.44
N GLY A 28 -1.27 0.99 0.20
CA GLY A 28 -1.69 1.77 -0.96
C GLY A 28 -1.33 1.08 -2.27
N ASP A 29 -1.75 1.65 -3.40
CA ASP A 29 -1.42 1.13 -4.73
C ASP A 29 0.09 0.97 -4.91
N TRP A 30 0.85 1.97 -4.45
CA TRP A 30 2.30 2.04 -4.54
C TRP A 30 3.05 0.87 -3.87
N CYS A 31 2.37 0.07 -3.06
CA CYS A 31 2.91 -1.15 -2.50
C CYS A 31 3.12 -2.25 -3.56
N LEU A 32 2.17 -2.41 -4.47
CA LEU A 32 2.11 -3.53 -5.44
C LEU A 32 2.12 -3.09 -6.90
N GLY A 33 1.59 -1.90 -7.20
CA GLY A 33 1.43 -1.42 -8.57
C GLY A 33 0.81 -0.03 -8.60
N HIS A 34 -0.13 0.18 -9.51
CA HIS A 34 -0.72 1.50 -9.78
C HIS A 34 -2.23 1.46 -10.03
N ARG A 35 -2.83 0.28 -9.89
CA ARG A 35 -4.26 0.09 -10.09
C ARG A 35 -5.00 0.26 -8.77
N VAL A 36 -6.30 0.49 -8.86
CA VAL A 36 -7.17 0.53 -7.68
C VAL A 36 -7.16 -0.82 -6.95
N GLU A 37 -7.09 -1.92 -7.71
CA GLU A 37 -6.99 -3.27 -7.16
C GLU A 37 -5.72 -3.46 -6.31
N ASP A 38 -4.59 -2.85 -6.72
CA ASP A 38 -3.34 -2.90 -5.96
C ASP A 38 -3.50 -2.22 -4.58
N ALA A 39 -4.19 -1.07 -4.55
CA ALA A 39 -4.49 -0.38 -3.31
C ALA A 39 -5.43 -1.18 -2.40
N PHE A 40 -6.46 -1.79 -2.98
CA PHE A 40 -7.41 -2.60 -2.24
C PHE A 40 -6.74 -3.83 -1.61
N ILE A 41 -5.96 -4.57 -2.39
CA ILE A 41 -5.22 -5.75 -1.90
C ILE A 41 -4.22 -5.33 -0.83
N SER A 42 -3.46 -4.25 -1.05
CA SER A 42 -2.51 -3.73 -0.06
C SER A 42 -3.18 -3.42 1.28
N GLY A 43 -4.34 -2.77 1.28
CA GLY A 43 -5.09 -2.46 2.49
C GLY A 43 -5.67 -3.69 3.18
N LEU A 44 -6.21 -4.65 2.41
CA LEU A 44 -6.73 -5.91 2.94
C LEU A 44 -5.63 -6.73 3.62
N GLU A 45 -4.48 -6.89 2.96
CA GLU A 45 -3.35 -7.64 3.48
C GLU A 45 -2.81 -7.02 4.78
N LEU A 46 -2.75 -5.69 4.88
CA LEU A 46 -2.40 -5.03 6.13
C LEU A 46 -3.42 -5.33 7.24
N ALA A 47 -4.72 -5.20 6.94
CA ALA A 47 -5.77 -5.47 7.92
C ALA A 47 -5.72 -6.91 8.45
N LEU A 48 -5.44 -7.89 7.58
CA LEU A 48 -5.28 -9.30 7.96
C LEU A 48 -4.01 -9.53 8.79
N ALA A 49 -2.93 -8.79 8.54
CA ALA A 49 -1.68 -8.93 9.28
C ALA A 49 -1.75 -8.37 10.72
N VAL A 50 -2.71 -7.47 11.00
CA VAL A 50 -2.89 -6.82 12.31
C VAL A 50 -4.10 -7.32 13.10
N ALA A 51 -4.92 -8.18 12.50
CA ALA A 51 -6.08 -8.82 13.14
C ALA A 51 -5.65 -10.00 14.01
#